data_AF-A0A1E2WHQ7-F1
#
_entry.id   AF-A0A1E2WHQ7-F1
#
_cell.length_a   1.000
_cell.length_b   1.000
_cell.length_c   1.000
_cell.angle_alpha   90.00
_cell.angle_beta   90.00
_cell.angle_gamma   90.00
#
_symmetry.space_group_name_H-M   'P 1'
#
loop_
_entity.id
_entity.type
_entity.pdbx_description
1 polymer ?
#
loop_
_entity_poly.entity_id
_entity_poly.type
_entity_poly.pdbx_seq_one_letter_code
_entity_poly.pdbx_strand_id
1 'polypeptide(L)'
;MANLSTLPSTETQTNRHLRLISDSVGDFFTACAVMELDWQYTFLGGRSGFYSASPLRISVTPAHPDLVDNIKVKLVEPNRLTGALHKEENVTLDRENDKYVGQINWDSTTNNPYQELSVLFESSDRDRLSPSLLKDPISKRFNFLISLHSEGV
;
A
#
# COMPACT_ATOMS: atom_id res chain seq x y z
N MET A 1 37.27 -20.68 27.56
CA MET A 1 36.86 -19.48 26.79
C MET A 1 35.70 -19.91 25.91
N ALA A 2 34.47 -19.47 26.22
CA ALA A 2 33.28 -19.86 25.46
C ALA A 2 33.15 -18.94 24.23
N ASN A 3 33.12 -19.55 23.05
CA ASN A 3 32.87 -18.86 21.79
C ASN A 3 31.39 -18.49 21.77
N LEU A 4 31.08 -17.18 21.78
CA LEU A 4 29.74 -16.65 21.59
C LEU A 4 29.33 -16.92 20.14
N SER A 5 28.64 -18.04 19.94
CA SER A 5 27.94 -18.35 18.70
C SER A 5 26.91 -17.25 18.42
N THR A 6 27.19 -16.46 17.39
CA THR A 6 26.21 -15.65 16.66
C THR A 6 25.06 -16.56 16.23
N LEU A 7 23.94 -16.48 16.94
CA LEU A 7 22.69 -17.04 16.46
C LEU A 7 22.36 -16.33 15.14
N PRO A 8 22.07 -17.06 14.04
CA PRO A 8 21.52 -16.42 12.86
C PRO A 8 20.17 -15.81 13.28
N SER A 9 20.04 -14.49 13.20
CA SER A 9 18.73 -13.86 13.21
C SER A 9 18.04 -14.32 11.93
N THR A 10 17.17 -15.32 12.05
CA THR A 10 16.37 -15.80 10.92
C THR A 10 15.38 -14.71 10.56
N GLU A 11 15.78 -13.80 9.70
CA GLU A 11 14.88 -12.89 9.01
C GLU A 11 13.94 -13.75 8.15
N THR A 12 12.75 -14.03 8.68
CA THR A 12 11.73 -14.73 7.90
C THR A 12 11.17 -13.77 6.87
N GLN A 13 11.68 -13.86 5.65
CA GLN A 13 11.15 -13.15 4.49
C GLN A 13 9.91 -13.89 3.97
N THR A 14 8.78 -13.21 3.85
CA THR A 14 7.54 -13.78 3.33
C THR A 14 7.02 -12.92 2.19
N ASN A 15 6.85 -13.50 1.00
CA ASN A 15 6.19 -12.80 -0.10
C ASN A 15 4.70 -12.65 0.22
N ARG A 16 4.17 -11.46 -0.02
CA ARG A 16 2.78 -11.09 0.23
C ARG A 16 2.19 -10.46 -1.03
N HIS A 17 0.91 -10.70 -1.21
CA HIS A 17 0.11 -10.16 -2.30
C HIS A 17 -1.23 -9.68 -1.75
N LEU A 18 -1.69 -8.52 -2.21
CA LEU A 18 -3.03 -8.01 -1.93
C LEU A 18 -3.62 -7.42 -3.20
N ARG A 19 -4.82 -7.87 -3.53
CA ARG A 19 -5.63 -7.33 -4.62
C ARG A 19 -6.86 -6.65 -4.07
N LEU A 20 -7.09 -5.43 -4.53
CA LEU A 20 -8.19 -4.57 -4.12
C LEU A 20 -8.95 -4.13 -5.36
N ILE A 21 -10.28 -4.08 -5.27
CA ILE A 21 -11.17 -3.67 -6.36
C ILE A 21 -12.10 -2.61 -5.78
N SER A 22 -12.32 -1.51 -6.49
CA SER A 22 -13.27 -0.49 -6.05
C SER A 22 -14.70 -0.88 -6.43
N ASP A 23 -15.61 -0.84 -5.46
CA ASP A 23 -17.04 -1.18 -5.65
C ASP A 23 -17.88 -0.01 -6.21
N SER A 24 -17.27 1.13 -6.55
CA SER A 24 -18.05 2.36 -6.79
C SER A 24 -18.97 2.24 -8.01
N VAL A 25 -20.26 2.12 -7.76
CA VAL A 25 -21.33 2.34 -8.75
C VAL A 25 -21.61 3.85 -8.78
N GLY A 26 -20.98 4.59 -9.69
CA GLY A 26 -21.35 6.01 -9.92
C GLY A 26 -20.23 6.93 -10.40
N ASP A 27 -18.98 6.74 -9.95
CA ASP A 27 -17.84 7.48 -10.50
C ASP A 27 -17.20 6.68 -11.64
N PHE A 28 -17.34 7.19 -12.85
CA PHE A 28 -16.92 6.51 -14.08
C PHE A 28 -15.43 6.13 -14.05
N PHE A 29 -14.57 7.00 -13.53
CA PHE A 29 -13.12 6.76 -13.45
C PHE A 29 -12.72 5.67 -12.46
N THR A 30 -13.53 5.48 -11.43
CA THR A 30 -13.18 4.65 -10.27
C THR A 30 -13.95 3.35 -10.20
N ALA A 31 -15.05 3.21 -10.95
CA ALA A 31 -15.81 1.97 -10.99
C ALA A 31 -14.90 0.83 -11.46
N CYS A 32 -14.84 -0.27 -10.70
CA CYS A 32 -14.08 -1.48 -11.06
C CYS A 32 -12.57 -1.28 -11.28
N ALA A 33 -11.98 -0.19 -10.78
CA ALA A 33 -10.52 -0.04 -10.78
C ALA A 33 -9.91 -1.15 -9.91
N VAL A 34 -8.79 -1.72 -10.36
CA VAL A 34 -8.08 -2.79 -9.68
C VAL A 34 -6.74 -2.25 -9.19
N MET A 35 -6.42 -2.49 -7.92
CA MET A 35 -5.10 -2.24 -7.36
C MET A 35 -4.49 -3.56 -6.90
N GLU A 36 -3.23 -3.78 -7.27
CA GLU A 36 -2.43 -4.93 -6.86
C GLU A 36 -1.18 -4.44 -6.15
N LEU A 37 -0.86 -5.14 -5.06
CA LEU A 37 0.26 -4.85 -4.18
C LEU A 37 1.04 -6.15 -3.98
N ASP A 38 2.33 -6.12 -4.29
CA ASP A 38 3.25 -7.24 -4.09
C ASP A 38 4.45 -6.78 -3.27
N TRP A 39 4.78 -7.48 -2.19
CA TRP A 39 5.93 -7.11 -1.36
C TRP A 39 6.57 -8.30 -0.67
N GLN A 40 7.80 -8.12 -0.22
CA GLN A 40 8.44 -9.02 0.73
C GLN A 40 8.31 -8.41 2.13
N TYR A 41 7.68 -9.15 3.03
CA TYR A 41 7.59 -8.82 4.44
C TYR A 41 8.79 -9.41 5.18
N THR A 42 9.49 -8.57 5.94
CA THR A 42 10.57 -8.98 6.84
C THR A 42 10.30 -8.42 8.23
N PHE A 43 10.20 -9.30 9.23
CA PHE A 43 10.13 -8.88 10.63
C PHE A 43 11.54 -8.54 11.14
N LEU A 44 11.73 -7.32 11.65
CA LEU A 44 13.05 -6.78 12.03
C LEU A 44 13.34 -6.90 13.54
N GLY A 45 12.38 -7.37 14.35
CA GLY A 45 12.56 -7.61 15.79
C GLY A 45 11.93 -6.57 16.71
N GLY A 46 11.92 -6.86 18.02
CA GLY A 46 11.35 -6.05 19.10
C GLY A 46 9.94 -6.48 19.55
N ARG A 47 9.60 -6.26 20.84
CA ARG A 47 8.27 -6.58 21.41
C ARG A 47 7.11 -5.82 20.77
N SER A 48 7.42 -4.80 19.97
CA SER A 48 6.50 -3.81 19.44
C SER A 48 6.47 -3.72 17.91
N GLY A 49 7.15 -4.63 17.21
CA GLY A 49 6.85 -4.97 15.81
C GLY A 49 7.39 -4.03 14.74
N PHE A 50 8.71 -3.83 14.69
CA PHE A 50 9.36 -3.26 13.50
C PHE A 50 9.33 -4.28 12.36
N TYR A 51 9.06 -3.79 11.15
CA TYR A 51 9.02 -4.61 9.95
C TYR A 51 9.44 -3.79 8.72
N SER A 52 9.83 -4.51 7.68
CA SER A 52 10.08 -3.98 6.34
C SER A 52 9.11 -4.60 5.35
N ALA A 53 8.64 -3.80 4.41
CA ALA A 53 7.94 -4.20 3.21
C ALA A 53 8.73 -3.66 2.00
N SER A 54 9.59 -4.51 1.43
CA SER A 54 10.55 -4.08 0.42
C SER A 54 10.90 -5.21 -0.55
N PRO A 55 10.91 -4.97 -1.87
CA PRO A 55 10.25 -3.84 -2.53
C PRO A 55 8.73 -3.98 -2.43
N LEU A 56 8.01 -2.89 -2.13
CA LEU A 56 6.55 -2.81 -2.29
C LEU A 56 6.25 -2.33 -3.71
N ARG A 57 5.81 -3.25 -4.55
CA ARG A 57 5.37 -2.99 -5.93
C ARG A 57 3.88 -2.70 -5.92
N ILE A 58 3.51 -1.66 -6.65
CA ILE A 58 2.14 -1.15 -6.73
C ILE A 58 1.75 -1.15 -8.21
N SER A 59 0.59 -1.70 -8.51
CA SER A 59 -0.04 -1.64 -9.84
C SER A 59 -1.48 -1.18 -9.69
N VAL A 60 -1.91 -0.24 -10.52
CA VAL A 60 -3.29 0.25 -10.58
C VAL A 60 -3.77 0.18 -12.02
N THR A 61 -4.84 -0.57 -12.24
CA THR A 61 -5.55 -0.65 -13.52
C THR A 61 -6.87 0.10 -13.39
N PRO A 62 -6.97 1.34 -13.91
CA PRO A 62 -8.24 2.04 -13.98
C PRO A 62 -9.19 1.34 -14.96
N ALA A 63 -10.50 1.49 -14.79
CA ALA A 63 -11.47 0.96 -15.75
C ALA A 63 -11.43 1.65 -17.12
N HIS A 64 -10.99 2.92 -17.16
CA HIS A 64 -10.86 3.72 -18.37
C HIS A 64 -9.48 4.38 -18.43
N PRO A 65 -8.41 3.63 -18.79
CA PRO A 65 -7.04 4.13 -18.77
C PRO A 65 -6.79 5.31 -19.70
N ASP A 66 -7.58 5.44 -20.77
CA ASP A 66 -7.45 6.55 -21.74
C ASP A 66 -7.95 7.89 -21.21
N LEU A 67 -8.67 7.91 -20.10
CA LEU A 67 -9.19 9.13 -19.48
C LEU A 67 -8.43 9.52 -18.20
N VAL A 68 -7.48 8.69 -17.78
CA VAL A 68 -6.62 8.96 -16.63
C VAL A 68 -5.29 9.48 -17.16
N ASP A 69 -4.87 10.64 -16.67
CA ASP A 69 -3.56 11.22 -17.02
C ASP A 69 -2.48 10.77 -16.05
N ASN A 70 -2.84 10.63 -14.78
CA ASN A 70 -1.90 10.32 -13.73
C ASN A 70 -2.57 9.62 -12.54
N ILE A 71 -1.81 8.79 -11.84
CA ILE A 71 -2.24 8.13 -10.61
C ILE A 71 -1.21 8.40 -9.52
N LYS A 72 -1.71 8.87 -8.37
CA LYS A 72 -0.91 9.07 -7.15
C LYS A 72 -1.39 8.12 -6.06
N VAL A 73 -0.44 7.45 -5.43
CA VAL A 73 -0.69 6.59 -4.28
C VAL A 73 -0.07 7.25 -3.06
N LYS A 74 -0.85 7.38 -1.99
CA LYS A 74 -0.38 7.88 -0.70
C LYS A 74 -0.40 6.74 0.31
N LEU A 75 0.76 6.46 0.89
CA LEU A 75 0.91 5.52 2.01
C LEU A 75 1.28 6.31 3.27
N VAL A 76 0.61 6.03 4.37
CA VAL A 76 0.87 6.67 5.66
C VAL A 76 0.97 5.64 6.78
N GLU A 77 1.76 5.97 7.79
CA GLU A 77 1.84 5.25 9.07
C GLU A 77 1.52 6.18 10.23
N PRO A 78 0.26 6.21 10.68
CA PRO A 78 -0.09 6.80 11.96
C PRO A 78 0.20 5.85 13.13
N ASN A 79 0.38 6.46 14.30
CA ASN A 79 0.42 5.73 15.57
C ASN A 79 -0.95 5.13 15.86
N ARG A 80 -1.03 3.83 16.14
CA ARG A 80 -2.30 3.16 16.41
C ARG A 80 -3.04 3.71 17.64
N LEU A 81 -2.31 4.23 18.65
CA LEU A 81 -2.89 4.72 19.91
C LEU A 81 -3.24 6.20 19.85
N THR A 82 -2.36 7.02 19.27
CA THR A 82 -2.52 8.48 19.28
C THR A 82 -3.10 9.05 17.98
N GLY A 83 -3.09 8.27 16.89
CA GLY A 83 -3.45 8.72 15.56
C GLY A 83 -2.43 9.68 14.93
N ALA A 84 -1.35 10.04 15.63
CA ALA A 84 -0.34 10.95 15.13
C ALA A 84 0.40 10.33 13.93
N LEU A 85 0.56 11.09 12.85
CA LEU A 85 1.28 10.66 11.66
C LEU A 85 2.78 10.58 11.92
N HIS A 86 3.39 9.41 11.72
CA HIS A 86 4.84 9.20 11.89
C HIS A 86 5.60 9.21 10.56
N LYS A 87 5.03 8.60 9.52
CA LYS A 87 5.64 8.51 8.20
C LYS A 87 4.57 8.64 7.12
N GLU A 88 4.90 9.32 6.03
CA GLU A 88 4.10 9.35 4.81
C GLU A 88 4.99 9.29 3.59
N GLU A 89 4.46 8.70 2.51
CA GLU A 89 5.11 8.66 1.22
C GLU A 89 4.06 8.78 0.12
N ASN A 90 4.37 9.58 -0.89
CA ASN A 90 3.53 9.76 -2.07
C ASN A 90 4.28 9.23 -3.27
N VAL A 91 3.63 8.37 -4.04
CA VAL A 91 4.18 7.69 -5.20
C VAL A 91 3.36 8.08 -6.41
N THR A 92 3.98 8.75 -7.35
CA THR A 92 3.41 8.91 -8.69
C THR A 92 3.71 7.63 -9.46
N LEU A 93 2.68 7.03 -10.05
CA LEU A 93 2.84 5.80 -10.81
C LEU A 93 3.11 6.12 -12.29
N ASP A 94 4.03 5.37 -12.89
CA ASP A 94 4.35 5.47 -14.31
C ASP A 94 3.36 4.63 -15.13
N ARG A 95 2.90 5.17 -16.26
CA ARG A 95 2.00 4.46 -17.16
C ARG A 95 2.75 3.36 -17.91
N GLU A 96 2.25 2.13 -17.81
CA GLU A 96 2.70 0.97 -18.57
C GLU A 96 1.49 0.33 -19.28
N ASN A 97 1.28 0.66 -20.54
CA ASN A 97 0.11 0.23 -21.32
C ASN A 97 -1.23 0.69 -20.69
N ASP A 98 -2.04 -0.27 -20.21
CA ASP A 98 -3.36 -0.12 -19.60
C ASP A 98 -3.31 0.00 -18.06
N LYS A 99 -2.13 -0.11 -17.46
CA LYS A 99 -1.90 0.00 -16.01
C LYS A 99 -0.92 1.11 -15.68
N TYR A 100 -0.88 1.46 -14.40
CA TYR A 100 0.06 2.38 -13.79
C TYR A 100 0.83 1.64 -12.72
N VAL A 101 2.16 1.71 -12.75
CA VAL A 101 3.01 0.96 -11.82
C VAL A 101 3.97 1.86 -11.06
N GLY A 102 4.38 1.41 -9.89
CA GLY A 102 5.37 2.09 -9.08
C GLY A 102 5.96 1.15 -8.05
N GLN A 103 7.05 1.59 -7.42
CA GLN A 103 7.72 0.82 -6.37
C GLN A 103 8.21 1.76 -5.28
N ILE A 104 8.04 1.33 -4.03
CA ILE A 104 8.64 1.97 -2.86
C ILE A 104 9.23 0.94 -1.91
N ASN A 105 10.08 1.40 -1.00
CA ASN A 105 10.58 0.59 0.11
C ASN A 105 9.98 1.13 1.40
N TRP A 106 9.25 0.28 2.13
CA TRP A 106 8.53 0.72 3.32
C TRP A 106 9.04 0.03 4.58
N ASP A 107 9.89 0.74 5.33
CA ASP A 107 10.24 0.35 6.69
C ASP A 107 9.36 1.09 7.71
N SER A 108 8.80 0.34 8.66
CA SER A 108 8.04 0.93 9.77
C SER A 108 8.96 1.68 10.72
N THR A 109 8.48 2.85 11.15
CA THR A 109 9.22 3.77 12.03
C THR A 109 8.62 3.83 13.44
N THR A 110 7.54 3.10 13.70
CA THR A 110 6.81 3.19 14.98
C THR A 110 6.46 1.83 15.58
N ASN A 111 6.36 1.82 16.90
CA ASN A 111 5.95 0.68 17.71
C ASN A 111 4.41 0.58 17.67
N ASN A 112 3.87 -0.57 17.27
CA ASN A 112 2.45 -0.76 16.92
C ASN A 112 1.99 0.13 15.73
N PRO A 113 2.59 -0.06 14.55
CA PRO A 113 2.27 0.75 13.40
C PRO A 113 0.86 0.42 12.89
N TYR A 114 0.14 1.46 12.47
CA TYR A 114 -1.05 1.34 11.65
C TYR A 114 -0.69 1.86 10.26
N GLN A 115 -1.08 1.18 9.19
CA GLN A 115 -0.84 1.69 7.84
C GLN A 115 -2.16 2.08 7.20
N GLU A 116 -2.19 3.18 6.46
CA GLU A 116 -3.30 3.57 5.59
C GLU A 116 -2.80 3.82 4.17
N LEU A 117 -3.53 3.30 3.20
CA LEU A 117 -3.26 3.44 1.77
C LEU A 117 -4.42 4.15 1.08
N SER A 118 -4.11 5.15 0.26
CA SER A 118 -5.06 5.89 -0.58
C SER A 118 -4.57 6.01 -2.01
N VAL A 119 -5.50 6.04 -2.95
CA VAL A 119 -5.24 6.21 -4.39
C VAL A 119 -6.05 7.41 -4.91
N LEU A 120 -5.39 8.25 -5.69
CA LEU A 120 -5.94 9.42 -6.36
C LEU A 120 -5.76 9.28 -7.86
N PHE A 121 -6.85 9.41 -8.62
CA PHE A 121 -6.83 9.51 -10.08
C PHE A 121 -6.88 10.98 -10.48
N GLU A 122 -6.00 11.38 -11.39
CA GLU A 122 -5.97 12.71 -11.99
C GLU A 122 -6.30 12.61 -13.48
N SER A 123 -7.03 13.60 -13.99
CA SER A 123 -7.42 13.70 -15.40
C SER A 123 -7.50 15.19 -15.78
N SER A 124 -7.33 15.48 -17.07
CA SER A 124 -7.39 16.82 -17.66
C SER A 124 -8.73 17.10 -18.32
N ASP A 125 -9.64 16.12 -18.36
CA ASP A 125 -11.00 16.29 -18.85
C ASP A 125 -11.82 17.13 -17.85
N ARG A 126 -11.71 18.46 -17.99
CA ARG A 126 -12.29 19.45 -17.09
C ARG A 126 -13.82 19.38 -16.98
N ASP A 127 -14.49 18.80 -17.97
CA ASP A 127 -15.95 18.66 -17.98
C ASP A 127 -16.44 17.43 -17.19
N ARG A 128 -15.52 16.59 -16.68
CA ARG A 128 -15.85 15.32 -16.03
C ARG A 128 -15.31 15.13 -14.60
N LEU A 129 -14.76 16.16 -13.94
CA LEU A 129 -13.93 15.94 -12.75
C LEU A 129 -14.39 16.66 -11.49
N SER A 130 -14.64 15.86 -10.45
CA SER A 130 -13.95 16.09 -9.18
C SER A 130 -12.78 15.10 -9.11
N PRO A 131 -11.64 15.44 -8.49
CA PRO A 131 -10.62 14.45 -8.13
C PRO A 131 -11.28 13.39 -7.25
N SER A 132 -11.62 12.25 -7.84
CA SER A 132 -12.30 11.18 -7.14
C SER A 132 -11.25 10.41 -6.35
N LEU A 133 -11.12 10.79 -5.07
CA LEU A 133 -10.68 9.84 -4.07
C LEU A 133 -11.65 8.66 -4.16
N LEU A 134 -11.13 7.45 -4.39
CA LEU A 134 -11.94 6.24 -4.30
C LEU A 134 -12.80 6.33 -3.02
N LYS A 135 -14.05 5.90 -3.02
CA LYS A 135 -14.86 5.84 -1.78
C LYS A 135 -14.98 4.42 -1.21
N ASP A 136 -14.14 3.51 -1.69
CA ASP A 136 -14.29 2.06 -1.57
C ASP A 136 -12.97 1.37 -1.18
N PRO A 137 -12.86 0.04 -0.98
CA PRO A 137 -11.80 -0.55 -0.15
C PRO A 137 -10.36 -0.17 -0.52
N ILE A 138 -10.09 0.27 -1.74
CA ILE A 138 -8.79 0.75 -2.21
C ILE A 138 -8.35 2.08 -1.56
N SER A 139 -9.26 3.02 -1.27
CA SER A 139 -8.89 4.38 -0.84
C SER A 139 -8.45 4.49 0.60
N LYS A 140 -8.85 3.54 1.45
CA LYS A 140 -8.44 3.46 2.86
C LYS A 140 -8.36 2.00 3.28
N ARG A 141 -7.28 1.30 2.88
CA ARG A 141 -6.93 0.01 3.49
C ARG A 141 -6.05 0.19 4.70
N PHE A 142 -6.33 -0.63 5.71
CA PHE A 142 -5.63 -0.59 6.98
C PHE A 142 -4.83 -1.85 7.25
N ASN A 143 -3.64 -1.69 7.84
CA ASN A 143 -2.76 -2.79 8.29
C ASN A 143 -2.39 -3.83 7.23
N PHE A 144 -2.45 -3.47 5.95
CA PHE A 144 -2.31 -4.44 4.85
C PHE A 144 -0.89 -4.98 4.69
N LEU A 145 0.15 -4.20 5.06
CA LEU A 145 1.55 -4.62 4.96
C LEU A 145 1.98 -5.57 6.08
N ILE A 146 1.28 -5.53 7.22
CA ILE A 146 1.60 -6.29 8.43
C ILE A 146 0.57 -7.34 8.78
N SER A 147 -0.59 -7.36 8.11
CA SER A 147 -1.64 -8.34 8.43
C SER A 147 -1.06 -9.73 8.27
N LEU A 148 -0.80 -10.36 9.40
CA LEU A 148 -0.70 -11.80 9.52
C LEU A 148 -1.94 -12.37 8.83
N HIS A 149 -1.78 -13.50 8.12
CA HIS A 149 -2.93 -14.28 7.69
C HIS A 149 -3.96 -14.28 8.81
N SER A 150 -5.20 -13.95 8.49
CA SER A 150 -6.32 -14.35 9.33
C SER A 150 -6.13 -15.84 9.59
N GLU A 151 -5.73 -16.20 10.80
CA GLU A 151 -5.92 -17.54 11.29
C GLU A 151 -7.40 -17.87 11.06
N GLY A 152 -7.63 -19.05 10.48
CA GLY A 152 -8.97 -19.48 10.10
C GLY A 152 -9.95 -19.33 11.25
N VAL A 153 -11.11 -18.78 10.92
CA VAL A 153 -12.36 -19.03 11.63
C VAL A 153 -13.19 -19.92 10.73
#